data_AF-A0A927PXD9-F1
#
_entry.id   AF-A0A927PXD9-F1
#
_cell.length_a   1.000
_cell.length_b   1.000
_cell.length_c   1.000
_cell.angle_alpha   90.00
_cell.angle_beta   90.00
_cell.angle_gamma   90.00
#
_symmetry.space_group_name_H-M   'P 1'
#
loop_
_entity.id
_entity.type
_entity.pdbx_description
1 polymer ?
#
loop_
_entity_poly.entity_id
_entity_poly.type
_entity_poly.pdbx_seq_one_letter_code
_entity_poly.pdbx_strand_id
1 'polypeptide(L)'
;MPATKRPKPIYQRGDYKLIRRPDRANLEISWYDTDRKRERSASAGTSCDEAGRLALDRLYLERTRGEAICPTCGQVRQGSGSAAVTSAIADYLVMAADKPSIDAIRARLNHVVAYLVASDQVAIRCVELDAAWLERFRKWALAQPIVSPTGKTRERSLSTIENSVLQLAAAINAAHQRGDTPSPAKFRATPVRDVNRTPQHRADVGQIAAMFRYALALDEPTETTAKWLARHRAYRTHLLNYLRAAVATLARPDAILDISTDSARRQWNSTRKVLALNPAARRQTKKYRPTIPVAHQFVPWLDATEEYLIPINSIRSAWDTMAERLQLPGEGEAGTKLIRRSMAKLLRDRLPQTHWTEIEMMLGHDRFDSVSDIYAPFDPGYLSAAKREIEAIIDEIESAAPGAFYRTITADDQTGGSVVSIRKAR
;
A
#
# COMPACT_ATOMS: atom_id res chain seq x y z
N MET A 1 22.17 -47.60 -26.03
CA MET A 1 22.73 -46.49 -25.23
C MET A 1 22.40 -46.75 -23.77
N PRO A 2 23.39 -46.74 -22.85
CA PRO A 2 23.11 -46.96 -21.44
C PRO A 2 22.18 -45.85 -20.92
N ALA A 3 21.11 -46.25 -20.24
CA ALA A 3 20.13 -45.32 -19.68
C ALA A 3 20.83 -44.41 -18.67
N THR A 4 21.06 -43.15 -19.07
CA THR A 4 21.67 -42.14 -18.21
C THR A 4 20.79 -42.00 -16.97
N LYS A 5 21.36 -42.32 -15.80
CA LYS A 5 20.64 -42.33 -14.52
C LYS A 5 20.00 -40.94 -14.33
N ARG A 6 18.66 -40.88 -14.29
CA ARG A 6 17.92 -39.62 -14.24
C ARG A 6 18.37 -38.81 -13.00
N PRO A 7 18.63 -37.51 -13.13
CA PRO A 7 18.96 -36.67 -11.97
C PRO A 7 17.79 -36.67 -11.00
N LYS A 8 18.10 -36.75 -9.70
CA LYS A 8 17.08 -36.73 -8.64
C LYS A 8 16.40 -35.36 -8.66
N PRO A 9 15.05 -35.29 -8.64
CA PRO A 9 14.35 -34.02 -8.63
C PRO A 9 14.62 -33.26 -7.33
N ILE A 10 14.86 -31.96 -7.47
CA ILE A 10 15.00 -30.97 -6.38
C ILE A 10 13.65 -30.71 -5.71
N TYR A 11 12.59 -30.77 -6.51
CA TYR A 11 11.20 -30.63 -6.10
C TYR A 11 10.31 -31.37 -7.08
N GLN A 12 9.20 -31.93 -6.61
CA GLN A 12 8.24 -32.62 -7.44
C GLN A 12 6.82 -32.28 -7.00
N ARG A 13 5.95 -32.02 -7.98
CA ARG A 13 4.52 -31.82 -7.77
C ARG A 13 3.73 -32.56 -8.83
N GLY A 14 2.98 -33.58 -8.41
CA GLY A 14 2.38 -34.54 -9.33
C GLY A 14 3.44 -35.18 -10.23
N ASP A 15 3.21 -35.14 -11.54
CA ASP A 15 4.13 -35.65 -12.56
C ASP A 15 5.22 -34.64 -12.99
N TYR A 16 5.18 -33.41 -12.47
CA TYR A 16 6.12 -32.35 -12.78
C TYR A 16 7.31 -32.41 -11.83
N LYS A 17 8.52 -32.42 -12.39
CA LYS A 17 9.79 -32.57 -11.67
C LYS A 17 10.70 -31.40 -11.97
N LEU A 18 11.21 -30.76 -10.94
CA LEU A 18 12.25 -29.72 -11.04
C LEU A 18 13.61 -30.42 -10.94
N ILE A 19 14.41 -30.31 -12.00
CA ILE A 19 15.72 -30.95 -12.09
C ILE A 19 16.80 -29.91 -12.42
N ARG A 20 18.00 -30.11 -11.88
CA ARG A 20 19.21 -29.39 -12.30
C ARG A 20 19.99 -30.30 -13.23
N ARG A 21 20.26 -29.82 -14.43
CA ARG A 21 21.16 -30.51 -15.35
C ARG A 21 22.58 -29.93 -15.26
N PRO A 22 23.63 -30.75 -15.38
CA PRO A 22 25.01 -30.27 -15.29
C PRO A 22 25.38 -29.26 -16.39
N ASP A 23 24.73 -29.36 -17.56
CA ASP A 23 25.02 -28.61 -18.78
C ASP A 23 24.17 -27.34 -18.95
N ARG A 24 23.29 -27.01 -17.98
CA ARG A 24 22.39 -25.85 -18.09
C ARG A 24 22.44 -24.98 -16.85
N ALA A 25 22.55 -23.66 -17.08
CA ALA A 25 22.55 -22.66 -16.02
C ALA A 25 21.20 -22.57 -15.28
N ASN A 26 20.09 -22.70 -16.01
CA ASN A 26 18.74 -22.64 -15.45
C ASN A 26 18.21 -24.02 -15.08
N LEU A 27 17.42 -24.07 -14.01
CA LEU A 27 16.63 -25.24 -13.62
C LEU A 27 15.63 -25.59 -14.74
N GLU A 28 15.36 -26.88 -14.89
CA GLU A 28 14.44 -27.42 -15.88
C GLU A 28 13.27 -28.10 -15.19
N ILE A 29 12.07 -27.86 -15.69
CA ILE A 29 10.84 -28.52 -15.28
C ILE A 29 10.54 -29.59 -16.32
N SER A 30 10.55 -30.87 -15.94
CA SER A 30 10.18 -31.97 -16.83
C SER A 30 8.88 -32.63 -16.39
N TRP A 31 8.06 -33.05 -17.36
CA TRP A 31 6.81 -33.77 -17.13
C TRP A 31 6.51 -34.68 -18.32
N TYR A 32 5.69 -35.70 -18.11
CA TYR A 32 5.21 -36.55 -19.20
C TYR A 32 3.95 -35.94 -19.81
N ASP A 33 3.99 -35.65 -21.12
CA ASP A 33 2.84 -35.14 -21.88
C ASP A 33 2.09 -36.35 -22.45
N THR A 34 0.95 -36.68 -21.83
CA THR A 34 0.13 -37.85 -22.19
C THR A 34 -0.44 -37.76 -23.59
N ASP A 35 -0.86 -36.57 -24.02
CA ASP A 35 -1.45 -36.35 -25.35
C ASP A 35 -0.42 -36.60 -26.45
N ARG A 36 0.83 -36.20 -26.19
CA ARG A 36 1.94 -36.37 -27.13
C ARG A 36 2.76 -37.63 -26.88
N LYS A 37 2.39 -38.42 -25.87
CA LYS A 37 3.06 -39.66 -25.43
C LYS A 37 4.58 -39.52 -25.26
N ARG A 38 5.06 -38.36 -24.81
CA ARG A 38 6.50 -38.07 -24.68
C ARG A 38 6.82 -37.17 -23.50
N GLU A 39 8.04 -37.29 -22.98
CA GLU A 39 8.54 -36.34 -21.98
C GLU A 39 8.73 -34.96 -22.61
N ARG A 40 8.22 -33.94 -21.93
CA ARG A 40 8.46 -32.55 -22.26
C ARG A 40 9.23 -31.90 -21.14
N SER A 41 9.94 -30.85 -21.51
CA SER A 41 10.54 -29.97 -20.55
C SER A 41 10.33 -28.51 -20.91
N ALA A 42 10.41 -27.68 -19.89
CA ALA A 42 10.42 -26.23 -19.97
C ALA A 42 11.54 -25.70 -19.06
N SER A 43 12.16 -24.60 -19.47
CA SER A 43 13.07 -23.87 -18.60
C SER A 43 12.28 -23.22 -17.46
N ALA A 44 12.76 -23.32 -16.23
CA ALA A 44 12.23 -22.53 -15.11
C ALA A 44 12.65 -21.05 -15.18
N GLY A 45 13.57 -20.70 -16.10
CA GLY A 45 14.06 -19.33 -16.30
C GLY A 45 14.98 -18.83 -15.20
N THR A 46 15.39 -19.69 -14.26
CA THR A 46 16.18 -19.32 -13.08
C THR A 46 17.06 -20.48 -12.61
N SER A 47 18.19 -20.17 -11.99
CA SER A 47 19.05 -21.14 -11.31
C SER A 47 18.70 -21.32 -9.82
N CYS A 48 17.90 -20.42 -9.25
CA CYS A 48 17.51 -20.40 -7.85
C CYS A 48 16.43 -21.44 -7.54
N ASP A 49 16.66 -22.27 -6.53
CA ASP A 49 15.76 -23.37 -6.14
C ASP A 49 14.36 -22.87 -5.77
N GLU A 50 14.23 -21.79 -4.99
CA GLU A 50 12.92 -21.24 -4.60
C GLU A 50 12.14 -20.70 -5.81
N ALA A 51 12.80 -19.91 -6.65
CA ALA A 51 12.18 -19.37 -7.86
C ALA A 51 11.82 -20.50 -8.85
N GLY A 52 12.63 -21.55 -8.92
CA GLY A 52 12.37 -22.74 -9.74
C GLY A 52 11.17 -23.56 -9.25
N ARG A 53 11.00 -23.71 -7.93
CA ARG A 53 9.82 -24.34 -7.32
C ARG A 53 8.55 -23.57 -7.68
N LEU A 54 8.58 -22.25 -7.57
CA LEU A 54 7.45 -21.39 -7.93
C LEU A 54 7.11 -21.49 -9.43
N ALA A 55 8.12 -21.52 -10.30
CA ALA A 55 7.93 -21.70 -11.74
C ALA A 55 7.29 -23.06 -12.07
N LEU A 56 7.72 -24.13 -11.38
CA LEU A 56 7.11 -25.46 -11.51
C LEU A 56 5.65 -25.44 -11.06
N ASP A 57 5.36 -24.87 -9.90
CA ASP A 57 4.00 -24.77 -9.37
C ASP A 57 3.08 -24.00 -10.30
N ARG A 58 3.54 -22.88 -10.88
CA ARG A 58 2.79 -22.12 -11.89
C ARG A 58 2.49 -22.97 -13.11
N LEU A 59 3.49 -23.66 -13.66
CA LEU A 59 3.32 -24.50 -14.85
C LEU A 59 2.38 -25.67 -14.59
N TYR A 60 2.48 -26.29 -13.40
CA TYR A 60 1.56 -27.33 -12.96
C TYR A 60 0.13 -26.77 -12.93
N LEU A 61 -0.11 -25.67 -12.21
CA LEU A 61 -1.44 -25.07 -12.09
C LEU A 61 -2.02 -24.59 -13.43
N GLU A 62 -1.18 -24.05 -14.33
CA GLU A 62 -1.60 -23.63 -15.67
C GLU A 62 -2.11 -24.82 -16.49
N ARG A 63 -1.42 -25.97 -16.40
CA ARG A 63 -1.68 -27.13 -17.26
C ARG A 63 -2.69 -28.11 -16.70
N THR A 64 -2.68 -28.32 -15.40
CA THR A 64 -3.59 -29.27 -14.75
C THR A 64 -4.80 -28.57 -14.16
N ARG A 65 -4.81 -27.23 -14.09
CA ARG A 65 -5.81 -26.46 -13.33
C ARG A 65 -5.91 -26.89 -11.86
N GLY A 66 -4.92 -27.60 -11.30
CA GLY A 66 -5.00 -28.15 -9.94
C GLY A 66 -5.55 -29.59 -9.88
N GLU A 67 -5.87 -30.19 -11.02
CA GLU A 67 -6.36 -31.58 -11.09
C GLU A 67 -5.40 -32.55 -10.39
N ALA A 68 -5.91 -33.24 -9.37
CA ALA A 68 -5.21 -34.30 -8.69
C ALA A 68 -5.20 -35.53 -9.60
N ILE A 69 -4.16 -35.69 -10.43
CA ILE A 69 -4.01 -36.86 -11.30
C ILE A 69 -3.58 -38.06 -10.43
N CYS A 70 -4.24 -39.20 -10.59
CA CYS A 70 -3.84 -40.44 -9.92
C CYS A 70 -2.49 -40.91 -10.47
N PRO A 71 -1.44 -41.08 -9.63
CA PRO A 71 -0.11 -41.47 -10.11
C PRO A 71 -0.04 -42.90 -10.65
N THR A 72 -1.07 -43.71 -10.43
CA THR A 72 -1.13 -45.11 -10.89
C THR A 72 -1.82 -45.25 -12.24
N CYS A 73 -2.92 -44.54 -12.47
CA CYS A 73 -3.73 -44.73 -13.69
C CYS A 73 -3.77 -43.52 -14.63
N GLY A 74 -3.14 -42.39 -14.27
CA GLY A 74 -3.07 -41.20 -15.13
C GLY A 74 -4.42 -40.50 -15.37
N GLN A 75 -5.50 -40.98 -14.75
CA GLN A 75 -6.79 -40.30 -14.78
C GLN A 75 -6.80 -39.14 -13.79
N VAL A 76 -7.44 -38.04 -14.19
CA VAL A 76 -7.89 -37.01 -13.27
C VAL A 76 -8.66 -37.72 -12.16
N ARG A 77 -8.23 -37.60 -10.90
CA ARG A 77 -9.09 -38.02 -9.80
C ARG A 77 -10.34 -37.17 -9.93
N GLN A 78 -11.43 -37.77 -10.40
CA GLN A 78 -12.75 -37.22 -10.19
C GLN A 78 -12.98 -37.21 -8.69
N GLY A 79 -12.57 -36.12 -8.07
CA GLY A 79 -12.54 -35.96 -6.64
C GLY A 79 -13.93 -35.59 -6.15
N SER A 80 -14.70 -36.59 -5.76
CA SER A 80 -15.70 -36.50 -4.69
C SER A 80 -15.12 -36.01 -3.34
N GLY A 81 -13.88 -35.53 -3.29
CA GLY A 81 -13.23 -35.00 -2.10
C GLY A 81 -12.74 -33.57 -2.33
N SER A 82 -13.19 -32.65 -1.49
CA SER A 82 -12.70 -31.26 -1.46
C SER A 82 -11.19 -31.19 -1.19
N ALA A 83 -10.50 -30.21 -1.78
CA ALA A 83 -9.13 -29.88 -1.42
C ALA A 83 -8.99 -29.56 0.08
N ALA A 84 -7.80 -29.86 0.62
CA ALA A 84 -7.39 -29.39 1.94
C ALA A 84 -7.20 -27.85 1.89
N VAL A 85 -7.51 -27.17 2.98
CA VAL A 85 -7.41 -25.70 3.06
C VAL A 85 -5.97 -25.23 2.84
N THR A 86 -4.99 -25.97 3.37
CA THR A 86 -3.56 -25.68 3.19
C THR A 86 -3.12 -25.74 1.73
N SER A 87 -3.61 -26.72 0.96
CA SER A 87 -3.39 -26.81 -0.48
C SER A 87 -4.03 -25.63 -1.23
N ALA A 88 -5.29 -25.30 -0.91
CA ALA A 88 -5.97 -24.16 -1.52
C ALA A 88 -5.24 -22.83 -1.27
N ILE A 89 -4.69 -22.64 -0.07
CA ILE A 89 -3.87 -21.48 0.30
C ILE A 89 -2.56 -21.45 -0.49
N ALA A 90 -1.83 -22.56 -0.55
CA ALA A 90 -0.56 -22.64 -1.27
C ALA A 90 -0.73 -22.28 -2.75
N ASP A 91 -1.76 -22.85 -3.39
CA ASP A 91 -2.05 -22.61 -4.80
C ASP A 91 -2.48 -21.18 -5.07
N TYR A 92 -3.28 -20.62 -4.15
CA TYR A 92 -3.66 -19.22 -4.24
C TYR A 92 -2.46 -18.28 -4.13
N LEU A 93 -1.47 -18.60 -3.29
CA LEU A 93 -0.24 -17.81 -3.17
C LEU A 93 0.61 -17.87 -4.44
N VAL A 94 0.69 -19.04 -5.09
CA VAL A 94 1.36 -19.19 -6.39
C VAL A 94 0.68 -18.33 -7.46
N MET A 95 -0.65 -18.37 -7.53
CA MET A 95 -1.43 -17.55 -8.48
C MET A 95 -1.35 -16.04 -8.17
N ALA A 96 -1.16 -15.67 -6.90
CA ALA A 96 -1.07 -14.28 -6.48
C ALA A 96 0.35 -13.71 -6.51
N ALA A 97 1.36 -14.50 -6.88
CA ALA A 97 2.76 -14.17 -6.69
C ALA A 97 3.21 -12.86 -7.37
N ASP A 98 2.64 -12.52 -8.53
CA ASP A 98 2.99 -11.29 -9.26
C ASP A 98 2.13 -10.08 -8.84
N LYS A 99 1.23 -10.24 -7.86
CA LYS A 99 0.39 -9.14 -7.37
C LYS A 99 1.21 -8.23 -6.45
N PRO A 100 1.11 -6.89 -6.58
CA PRO A 100 1.75 -5.95 -5.64
C PRO A 100 1.33 -6.14 -4.17
N SER A 101 0.21 -6.82 -3.92
CA SER A 101 -0.32 -7.11 -2.58
C SER A 101 0.10 -8.48 -2.03
N ILE A 102 1.03 -9.20 -2.67
CA ILE A 102 1.37 -10.58 -2.29
C ILE A 102 1.82 -10.71 -0.83
N ASP A 103 2.62 -9.77 -0.32
CA ASP A 103 3.08 -9.83 1.08
C ASP A 103 1.93 -9.72 2.07
N ALA A 104 0.95 -8.84 1.77
CA ALA A 104 -0.24 -8.71 2.58
C ALA A 104 -1.13 -9.96 2.49
N ILE A 105 -1.26 -10.56 1.31
CA ILE A 105 -2.00 -11.82 1.10
C ILE A 105 -1.35 -12.93 1.92
N ARG A 106 -0.02 -13.08 1.81
CA ARG A 106 0.77 -14.09 2.51
C ARG A 106 0.65 -13.94 4.03
N ALA A 107 0.88 -12.74 4.57
CA ALA A 107 0.75 -12.50 6.00
C ALA A 107 -0.65 -12.84 6.53
N ARG A 108 -1.71 -12.48 5.79
CA ARG A 108 -3.10 -12.78 6.17
C ARG A 108 -3.41 -14.27 6.16
N LEU A 109 -2.98 -15.01 5.14
CA LEU A 109 -3.17 -16.45 5.06
C LEU A 109 -2.29 -17.20 6.06
N ASN A 110 -1.11 -16.68 6.42
CA ASN A 110 -0.27 -17.25 7.47
C ASN A 110 -0.98 -17.26 8.83
N HIS A 111 -1.84 -16.28 9.15
CA HIS A 111 -2.66 -16.35 10.37
C HIS A 111 -3.60 -17.57 10.37
N VAL A 112 -4.16 -17.90 9.20
CA VAL A 112 -5.04 -19.07 9.05
C VAL A 112 -4.22 -20.35 9.19
N VAL A 113 -3.06 -20.44 8.52
CA VAL A 113 -2.16 -21.59 8.65
C VAL A 113 -1.70 -21.79 10.09
N ALA A 114 -1.34 -20.70 10.79
CA ALA A 114 -0.97 -20.76 12.19
C ALA A 114 -2.10 -21.30 13.08
N TYR A 115 -3.35 -20.90 12.82
CA TYR A 115 -4.51 -21.47 13.52
C TYR A 115 -4.67 -22.95 13.23
N LEU A 116 -4.60 -23.37 11.96
CA LEU A 116 -4.73 -24.78 11.57
C LEU A 116 -3.68 -25.67 12.25
N VAL A 117 -2.44 -25.17 12.41
CA VAL A 117 -1.39 -25.89 13.15
C VAL A 117 -1.71 -25.91 14.64
N ALA A 118 -2.06 -24.77 15.23
CA ALA A 118 -2.35 -24.67 16.67
C ALA A 118 -3.58 -25.48 17.10
N SER A 119 -4.54 -25.71 16.19
CA SER A 119 -5.75 -26.49 16.44
C SER A 119 -5.68 -27.93 15.91
N ASP A 120 -4.52 -28.39 15.43
CA ASP A 120 -4.32 -29.72 14.82
C ASP A 120 -5.32 -30.05 13.69
N GLN A 121 -5.57 -29.08 12.80
CA GLN A 121 -6.53 -29.16 11.70
C GLN A 121 -5.88 -28.99 10.32
N VAL A 122 -4.59 -29.30 10.19
CA VAL A 122 -3.83 -29.13 8.93
C VAL A 122 -4.45 -29.89 7.74
N ALA A 123 -5.18 -30.96 8.01
CA ALA A 123 -5.85 -31.82 7.01
C ALA A 123 -7.31 -31.41 6.68
N ILE A 124 -7.85 -30.37 7.34
CA ILE A 124 -9.25 -29.93 7.14
C ILE A 124 -9.51 -29.54 5.68
N ARG A 125 -10.69 -29.89 5.19
CA ARG A 125 -11.12 -29.69 3.80
C ARG A 125 -11.90 -28.39 3.67
N CYS A 126 -11.80 -27.73 2.51
CA CYS A 126 -12.50 -26.47 2.26
C CYS A 126 -14.03 -26.55 2.49
N VAL A 127 -14.66 -27.69 2.20
CA VAL A 127 -16.11 -27.91 2.41
C VAL A 127 -16.52 -28.00 3.88
N GLU A 128 -15.57 -28.29 4.78
CA GLU A 128 -15.79 -28.40 6.22
C GLU A 128 -15.71 -27.04 6.93
N LEU A 129 -15.30 -25.98 6.23
CA LEU A 129 -15.24 -24.63 6.80
C LEU A 129 -16.62 -23.98 6.75
N ASP A 130 -17.20 -23.81 7.94
CA ASP A 130 -18.48 -23.17 8.16
C ASP A 130 -18.35 -21.91 9.06
N ALA A 131 -19.49 -21.32 9.40
CA ALA A 131 -19.53 -20.16 10.29
C ALA A 131 -19.00 -20.48 11.69
N ALA A 132 -19.25 -21.68 12.22
CA ALA A 132 -18.81 -22.08 13.56
C ALA A 132 -17.28 -22.23 13.63
N TRP A 133 -16.65 -22.77 12.59
CA TRP A 133 -15.21 -22.80 12.44
C TRP A 133 -14.63 -21.38 12.42
N LEU A 134 -15.26 -20.48 11.66
CA LEU A 134 -14.84 -19.08 11.57
C LEU A 134 -14.89 -18.36 12.92
N GLU A 135 -15.93 -18.58 13.73
CA GLU A 135 -16.02 -18.00 15.07
C GLU A 135 -14.90 -18.49 15.99
N ARG A 136 -14.52 -19.78 15.91
CA ARG A 136 -13.37 -20.30 16.64
C ARG A 136 -12.06 -19.67 16.18
N PHE A 137 -11.87 -19.51 14.86
CA PHE A 137 -10.72 -18.82 14.31
C PHE A 137 -10.65 -17.36 14.77
N ARG A 138 -11.78 -16.62 14.72
CA ARG A 138 -11.87 -15.22 15.17
C ARG A 138 -11.48 -15.10 16.65
N LYS A 139 -12.07 -15.93 17.51
CA LYS A 139 -11.78 -15.96 18.94
C LYS A 139 -10.30 -16.25 19.21
N TRP A 140 -9.75 -17.28 18.56
CA TRP A 140 -8.33 -17.62 18.69
C TRP A 140 -7.44 -16.46 18.21
N ALA A 141 -7.72 -15.91 17.03
CA ALA A 141 -6.91 -14.88 16.40
C ALA A 141 -6.92 -13.56 17.18
N LEU A 142 -8.03 -13.23 17.85
CA LEU A 142 -8.13 -12.07 18.74
C LEU A 142 -7.27 -12.24 19.99
N ALA A 143 -7.22 -13.46 20.55
CA ALA A 143 -6.41 -13.79 21.71
C ALA A 143 -4.90 -13.85 21.42
N GLN A 144 -4.47 -13.84 20.15
CA GLN A 144 -3.05 -13.86 19.79
C GLN A 144 -2.46 -12.44 19.78
N PRO A 145 -1.54 -12.10 20.71
CA PRO A 145 -0.88 -10.81 20.69
C PRO A 145 0.01 -10.62 19.46
N ILE A 146 0.23 -9.35 19.10
CA ILE A 146 1.27 -8.96 18.14
C ILE A 146 2.49 -8.55 18.94
N VAL A 147 3.58 -9.30 18.81
CA VAL A 147 4.86 -9.01 19.47
C VAL A 147 5.81 -8.41 18.44
N SER A 148 6.32 -7.20 18.70
CA SER A 148 7.33 -6.57 17.85
C SER A 148 8.71 -7.23 18.05
N PRO A 149 9.66 -7.05 17.12
CA PRO A 149 11.06 -7.48 17.33
C PRO A 149 11.71 -6.88 18.58
N THR A 150 11.18 -5.76 19.06
CA THR A 150 11.62 -5.06 20.28
C THR A 150 10.88 -5.51 21.55
N GLY A 151 10.05 -6.56 21.47
CA GLY A 151 9.29 -7.11 22.60
C GLY A 151 8.02 -6.35 22.97
N LYS A 152 7.70 -5.24 22.28
CA LYS A 152 6.45 -4.51 22.52
C LYS A 152 5.26 -5.34 22.05
N THR A 153 4.31 -5.54 22.95
CA THR A 153 3.09 -6.30 22.68
C THR A 153 1.91 -5.37 22.44
N ARG A 154 1.08 -5.69 21.46
CA ARG A 154 -0.21 -5.03 21.25
C ARG A 154 -1.29 -6.01 20.82
N GLU A 155 -2.53 -5.65 21.06
CA GLU A 155 -3.68 -6.43 20.61
C GLU A 155 -3.82 -6.42 19.07
N ARG A 156 -4.36 -7.51 18.55
CA ARG A 156 -4.70 -7.63 17.13
C ARG A 156 -6.04 -6.98 16.86
N SER A 157 -6.10 -6.11 15.87
CA SER A 157 -7.36 -5.47 15.50
C SER A 157 -8.31 -6.45 14.79
N LEU A 158 -9.61 -6.28 15.03
CA LEU A 158 -10.67 -7.04 14.34
C LEU A 158 -10.54 -6.95 12.81
N SER A 159 -10.22 -5.77 12.28
CA SER A 159 -9.99 -5.61 10.84
C SER A 159 -8.85 -6.49 10.30
N THR A 160 -7.80 -6.74 11.08
CA THR A 160 -6.72 -7.66 10.66
C THR A 160 -7.25 -9.08 10.52
N ILE A 161 -8.07 -9.52 11.48
CA ILE A 161 -8.70 -10.85 11.50
C ILE A 161 -9.65 -11.01 10.32
N GLU A 162 -10.53 -10.03 10.09
CA GLU A 162 -11.47 -10.07 8.97
C GLU A 162 -10.79 -9.99 7.60
N ASN A 163 -9.65 -9.30 7.50
CA ASN A 163 -8.84 -9.35 6.28
C ASN A 163 -8.26 -10.75 6.03
N SER A 164 -7.93 -11.51 7.07
CA SER A 164 -7.56 -12.93 6.95
C SER A 164 -8.74 -13.79 6.49
N VAL A 165 -9.94 -13.57 7.05
CA VAL A 165 -11.16 -14.27 6.62
C VAL A 165 -11.49 -13.98 5.15
N LEU A 166 -11.42 -12.72 4.74
CA LEU A 166 -11.64 -12.30 3.35
C LEU A 166 -10.65 -13.00 2.41
N GLN A 167 -9.39 -13.09 2.82
CA GLN A 167 -8.35 -13.70 2.01
C GLN A 167 -8.50 -15.23 1.92
N LEU A 168 -8.94 -15.87 3.00
CA LEU A 168 -9.27 -17.30 3.02
C LEU A 168 -10.44 -17.60 2.08
N ALA A 169 -11.51 -16.81 2.14
CA ALA A 169 -12.63 -16.96 1.21
C ALA A 169 -12.17 -16.83 -0.25
N ALA A 170 -11.28 -15.89 -0.55
CA ALA A 170 -10.70 -15.75 -1.89
C ALA A 170 -9.88 -16.97 -2.33
N ALA A 171 -9.12 -17.59 -1.42
CA ALA A 171 -8.37 -18.81 -1.71
C ALA A 171 -9.30 -20.01 -2.00
N ILE A 172 -10.35 -20.20 -1.20
CA ILE A 172 -11.36 -21.25 -1.41
C ILE A 172 -12.13 -21.01 -2.71
N ASN A 173 -12.52 -19.77 -3.00
CA ASN A 173 -13.23 -19.44 -4.24
C ASN A 173 -12.36 -19.67 -5.48
N ALA A 174 -11.05 -19.39 -5.40
CA ALA A 174 -10.12 -19.71 -6.48
C ALA A 174 -9.97 -21.23 -6.67
N ALA A 175 -9.91 -21.99 -5.59
CA ALA A 175 -9.92 -23.46 -5.64
C ALA A 175 -11.22 -24.00 -6.26
N HIS A 176 -12.37 -23.39 -5.95
CA HIS A 176 -13.65 -23.76 -6.56
C HIS A 176 -13.68 -23.47 -8.06
N GLN A 177 -13.22 -22.29 -8.49
CA GLN A 177 -13.13 -21.92 -9.90
C GLN A 177 -12.22 -22.86 -10.71
N ARG A 178 -11.22 -23.46 -10.05
CA ARG A 178 -10.34 -24.47 -10.62
C ARG A 178 -10.93 -25.88 -10.65
N GLY A 179 -11.98 -26.15 -9.87
CA GLY A 179 -12.58 -27.47 -9.73
C GLY A 179 -12.01 -28.30 -8.57
N ASP A 180 -11.09 -27.75 -7.77
CA ASP A 180 -10.43 -28.46 -6.66
C ASP A 180 -11.37 -28.68 -5.45
N THR A 181 -12.47 -27.93 -5.38
CA THR A 181 -13.50 -28.07 -4.35
C THR A 181 -14.89 -27.85 -4.95
N PRO A 182 -15.90 -28.65 -4.56
CA PRO A 182 -17.22 -28.64 -5.20
C PRO A 182 -18.02 -27.37 -4.92
N SER A 183 -17.72 -26.63 -3.84
CA SER A 183 -18.46 -25.43 -3.45
C SER A 183 -17.54 -24.26 -3.11
N PRO A 184 -17.95 -23.01 -3.38
CA PRO A 184 -17.24 -21.82 -2.93
C PRO A 184 -17.30 -21.67 -1.41
N ALA A 185 -16.59 -20.66 -0.87
CA ALA A 185 -16.62 -20.35 0.56
C ALA A 185 -18.06 -20.06 1.04
N LYS A 186 -18.49 -20.76 2.08
CA LYS A 186 -19.85 -20.66 2.66
C LYS A 186 -19.97 -19.58 3.75
N PHE A 187 -18.97 -18.71 3.86
CA PHE A 187 -18.87 -17.69 4.88
C PHE A 187 -18.40 -16.36 4.28
N ARG A 188 -18.55 -15.29 5.05
CA ARG A 188 -18.13 -13.94 4.64
C ARG A 188 -17.38 -13.26 5.78
N ALA A 189 -16.39 -12.44 5.40
CA ALA A 189 -15.75 -11.53 6.33
C ALA A 189 -16.73 -10.42 6.73
N THR A 190 -16.64 -9.98 7.97
CA THR A 190 -17.39 -8.82 8.45
C THR A 190 -16.91 -7.57 7.70
N PRO A 191 -17.82 -6.74 7.16
CA PRO A 191 -17.44 -5.56 6.40
C PRO A 191 -16.54 -4.63 7.19
N VAL A 192 -15.59 -4.00 6.49
CA VAL A 192 -14.60 -3.09 7.09
C VAL A 192 -15.25 -1.97 7.90
N ARG A 193 -16.40 -1.45 7.44
CA ARG A 193 -17.16 -0.40 8.14
C ARG A 193 -17.69 -0.81 9.51
N ASP A 194 -17.89 -2.11 9.73
CA ASP A 194 -18.47 -2.65 10.97
C ASP A 194 -17.36 -3.05 11.97
N VAL A 195 -16.11 -3.16 11.51
CA VAL A 195 -14.95 -3.54 12.35
C VAL A 195 -13.90 -2.44 12.54
N ASN A 196 -13.95 -1.37 11.73
CA ASN A 196 -13.08 -0.21 11.89
C ASN A 196 -13.85 0.94 12.53
N ARG A 197 -13.27 1.50 13.60
CA ARG A 197 -13.64 2.82 14.07
C ARG A 197 -12.96 3.85 13.19
N THR A 198 -13.74 4.77 12.63
CA THR A 198 -13.16 5.90 11.90
C THR A 198 -12.54 6.86 12.91
N PRO A 199 -11.27 7.25 12.73
CA PRO A 199 -10.65 8.26 13.58
C PRO A 199 -11.51 9.52 13.67
N GLN A 200 -11.81 9.95 14.89
CA GLN A 200 -12.65 11.11 15.16
C GLN A 200 -11.81 12.39 15.27
N HIS A 201 -10.58 12.31 15.75
CA HIS A 201 -9.74 13.47 15.98
C HIS A 201 -9.43 14.22 14.67
N ARG A 202 -9.58 15.55 14.72
CA ARG A 202 -9.20 16.49 13.67
C ARG A 202 -8.34 17.56 14.33
N ALA A 203 -7.09 17.65 13.90
CA ALA A 203 -6.23 18.76 14.25
C ALA A 203 -6.79 20.06 13.66
N ASP A 204 -6.89 21.09 14.50
CA ASP A 204 -7.16 22.46 14.06
C ASP A 204 -5.89 23.12 13.49
N VAL A 205 -6.00 24.38 13.06
CA VAL A 205 -4.88 25.15 12.51
C VAL A 205 -3.74 25.29 13.52
N GLY A 206 -4.03 25.50 14.81
CA GLY A 206 -3.04 25.65 15.87
C GLY A 206 -2.22 24.38 16.10
N GLN A 207 -2.87 23.21 16.10
CA GLN A 207 -2.23 21.90 16.20
C GLN A 207 -1.40 21.58 14.95
N ILE A 208 -1.90 21.91 13.75
CA ILE A 208 -1.11 21.76 12.51
C ILE A 208 0.12 22.67 12.56
N ALA A 209 -0.01 23.92 12.98
CA ALA A 209 1.11 24.84 13.16
C ALA A 209 2.14 24.32 14.18
N ALA A 210 1.71 23.65 15.26
CA ALA A 210 2.61 22.98 16.19
C ALA A 210 3.43 21.86 15.54
N MET A 211 2.85 21.10 14.60
CA MET A 211 3.57 20.10 13.80
C MET A 211 4.62 20.74 12.90
N PHE A 212 4.32 21.89 12.29
CA PHE A 212 5.30 22.66 11.52
C PHE A 212 6.43 23.18 12.40
N ARG A 213 6.13 23.80 13.55
CA ARG A 213 7.14 24.24 14.51
C ARG A 213 8.06 23.10 14.95
N TYR A 214 7.50 21.93 15.21
CA TYR A 214 8.30 20.73 15.48
C TYR A 214 9.21 20.40 14.28
N ALA A 215 8.70 20.34 13.07
CA ALA A 215 9.53 20.00 11.90
C ALA A 215 10.62 21.06 11.58
N LEU A 216 10.38 22.33 11.92
CA LEU A 216 11.32 23.45 11.75
C LEU A 216 12.38 23.50 12.86
N ALA A 217 12.01 23.15 14.10
CA ALA A 217 12.93 23.13 15.21
C ALA A 217 13.97 22.02 15.06
N LEU A 218 15.24 22.42 15.15
CA LEU A 218 16.31 21.53 15.56
C LEU A 218 16.41 21.65 17.07
N ASP A 219 15.72 20.77 17.81
CA ASP A 219 15.90 20.66 19.26
C ASP A 219 17.41 20.51 19.57
N GLU A 220 17.87 21.07 20.69
CA GLU A 220 19.25 20.86 21.14
C GLU A 220 19.48 19.35 21.34
N PRO A 221 20.37 18.76 20.53
CA PRO A 221 20.48 17.32 20.46
C PRO A 221 21.27 16.81 21.66
N THR A 222 20.67 15.88 22.41
CA THR A 222 21.36 15.15 23.48
C THR A 222 22.50 14.27 22.95
N GLU A 223 22.47 13.93 21.66
CA GLU A 223 23.42 13.07 20.98
C GLU A 223 24.13 13.87 19.88
N THR A 224 25.44 14.11 20.04
CA THR A 224 26.19 15.12 19.26
C THR A 224 27.01 14.52 18.11
N THR A 225 26.83 13.24 17.78
CA THR A 225 27.58 12.62 16.67
C THR A 225 27.13 13.19 15.33
N ALA A 226 28.06 13.57 14.46
CA ALA A 226 27.78 14.14 13.13
C ALA A 226 26.78 13.29 12.30
N LYS A 227 26.91 11.96 12.36
CA LYS A 227 26.00 11.02 11.69
C LYS A 227 24.55 11.10 12.22
N TRP A 228 24.40 11.22 13.54
CA TRP A 228 23.08 11.38 14.16
C TRP A 228 22.45 12.71 13.76
N LEU A 229 23.23 13.80 13.82
CA LEU A 229 22.78 15.14 13.45
C LEU A 229 22.31 15.21 12.00
N ALA A 230 23.08 14.62 11.07
CA ALA A 230 22.72 14.54 9.66
C ALA A 230 21.41 13.78 9.46
N ARG A 231 21.26 12.63 10.12
CA ARG A 231 20.03 11.83 10.06
C ARG A 231 18.84 12.56 10.67
N HIS A 232 19.02 13.24 11.81
CA HIS A 232 17.99 14.01 12.48
C HIS A 232 17.49 15.16 11.58
N ARG A 233 18.42 15.93 11.01
CA ARG A 233 18.10 16.99 10.03
C ARG A 233 17.33 16.43 8.83
N ALA A 234 17.78 15.31 8.27
CA ALA A 234 17.07 14.67 7.16
C ALA A 234 15.64 14.28 7.53
N TYR A 235 15.41 13.67 8.70
CA TYR A 235 14.07 13.34 9.17
C TYR A 235 13.17 14.56 9.32
N ARG A 236 13.68 15.65 9.90
CA ARG A 236 12.95 16.91 10.04
C ARG A 236 12.59 17.51 8.68
N THR A 237 13.54 17.55 7.75
CA THR A 237 13.30 18.01 6.38
C THR A 237 12.25 17.18 5.64
N HIS A 238 12.32 15.85 5.73
CA HIS A 238 11.32 14.99 5.10
C HIS A 238 9.93 15.16 5.73
N LEU A 239 9.86 15.34 7.05
CA LEU A 239 8.60 15.57 7.75
C LEU A 239 8.01 16.93 7.37
N LEU A 240 8.84 17.97 7.28
CA LEU A 240 8.43 19.30 6.85
C LEU A 240 7.86 19.28 5.42
N ASN A 241 8.56 18.65 4.48
CA ASN A 241 8.08 18.50 3.10
C ASN A 241 6.79 17.66 3.03
N TYR A 242 6.66 16.63 3.88
CA TYR A 242 5.43 15.86 4.02
C TYR A 242 4.26 16.72 4.50
N LEU A 243 4.45 17.53 5.54
CA LEU A 243 3.42 18.42 6.07
C LEU A 243 2.98 19.46 5.02
N ARG A 244 3.94 20.11 4.34
CA ARG A 244 3.67 21.05 3.24
C ARG A 244 2.78 20.43 2.17
N ALA A 245 3.18 19.27 1.66
CA ALA A 245 2.43 18.56 0.65
C ALA A 245 1.06 18.09 1.17
N ALA A 246 0.97 17.60 2.41
CA ALA A 246 -0.28 17.12 2.99
C ALA A 246 -1.33 18.23 3.12
N VAL A 247 -0.91 19.42 3.57
CA VAL A 247 -1.77 20.61 3.69
C VAL A 247 -2.15 21.12 2.30
N ALA A 248 -1.19 21.28 1.39
CA ALA A 248 -1.44 21.89 0.08
C ALA A 248 -2.26 21.01 -0.88
N THR A 249 -2.25 19.68 -0.70
CA THR A 249 -2.83 18.75 -1.68
C THR A 249 -3.98 17.90 -1.15
N LEU A 250 -4.13 17.80 0.18
CA LEU A 250 -5.02 16.86 0.85
C LEU A 250 -4.76 15.40 0.45
N ALA A 251 -3.63 15.08 -0.18
CA ALA A 251 -3.40 13.78 -0.79
C ALA A 251 -3.24 12.66 0.24
N ARG A 252 -3.38 11.41 -0.20
CA ARG A 252 -3.09 10.25 0.65
C ARG A 252 -1.58 10.15 0.90
N PRO A 253 -1.13 9.59 2.03
CA PRO A 253 0.31 9.51 2.35
C PRO A 253 1.15 8.86 1.23
N ASP A 254 0.64 7.82 0.59
CA ASP A 254 1.30 7.13 -0.52
C ASP A 254 1.32 7.95 -1.82
N ALA A 255 0.43 8.92 -1.98
CA ALA A 255 0.48 9.85 -3.11
C ALA A 255 1.45 11.00 -2.83
N ILE A 256 1.53 11.48 -1.59
CA ILE A 256 2.47 12.52 -1.17
C ILE A 256 3.92 12.06 -1.33
N LEU A 257 4.25 10.86 -0.84
CA LEU A 257 5.59 10.28 -0.96
C LEU A 257 5.98 9.98 -2.43
N ASP A 258 4.99 9.94 -3.33
CA ASP A 258 5.15 9.63 -4.75
C ASP A 258 5.12 10.92 -5.62
N ILE A 259 5.09 12.10 -4.99
CA ILE A 259 5.23 13.40 -5.68
C ILE A 259 6.66 13.54 -6.17
N SER A 260 6.76 13.78 -7.47
CA SER A 260 8.03 13.98 -8.16
C SER A 260 7.90 15.06 -9.23
N THR A 261 8.99 15.77 -9.47
CA THR A 261 9.13 16.76 -10.55
C THR A 261 9.93 16.22 -11.74
N ASP A 262 10.32 14.94 -11.70
CA ASP A 262 10.91 14.27 -12.84
C ASP A 262 9.97 14.36 -14.06
N SER A 263 10.51 14.93 -15.14
CA SER A 263 9.83 15.09 -16.42
C SER A 263 9.23 13.78 -16.96
N ALA A 264 9.86 12.63 -16.74
CA ALA A 264 9.36 11.33 -17.18
C ALA A 264 8.04 10.95 -16.49
N ARG A 265 7.82 11.45 -15.27
CA ARG A 265 6.63 11.17 -14.46
C ARG A 265 5.47 12.12 -14.74
N ARG A 266 5.75 13.29 -15.33
CA ARG A 266 4.79 14.32 -15.77
C ARG A 266 3.76 14.70 -14.69
N GLN A 267 4.19 14.78 -13.45
CA GLN A 267 3.29 15.12 -12.34
C GLN A 267 3.14 16.63 -12.16
N TRP A 268 4.24 17.38 -12.25
CA TRP A 268 4.24 18.83 -12.01
C TRP A 268 4.21 19.62 -13.32
N ASN A 269 3.25 20.54 -13.46
CA ASN A 269 3.20 21.52 -14.53
C ASN A 269 3.39 22.92 -13.95
N SER A 270 4.62 23.45 -14.02
CA SER A 270 4.95 24.75 -13.45
C SER A 270 4.25 25.91 -14.16
N THR A 271 3.99 25.84 -15.47
CA THR A 271 3.32 26.94 -16.18
C THR A 271 1.86 27.07 -15.78
N ARG A 272 1.16 25.94 -15.61
CA ARG A 272 -0.26 25.92 -15.24
C ARG A 272 -0.49 25.86 -13.72
N LYS A 273 0.56 25.64 -12.94
CA LYS A 273 0.51 25.46 -11.48
C LYS A 273 -0.43 24.33 -11.05
N VAL A 274 -0.33 23.21 -11.77
CA VAL A 274 -1.17 22.02 -11.61
C VAL A 274 -0.30 20.80 -11.31
N LEU A 275 -0.74 19.98 -10.35
CA LEU A 275 -0.08 18.76 -9.92
C LEU A 275 -0.98 17.54 -10.16
N ALA A 276 -0.53 16.61 -11.00
CA ALA A 276 -1.10 15.28 -11.14
C ALA A 276 -0.55 14.35 -10.03
N LEU A 277 -1.38 14.02 -9.04
CA LEU A 277 -1.00 13.12 -7.95
C LEU A 277 -0.79 11.67 -8.43
N ASN A 278 -1.25 11.36 -9.64
CA ASN A 278 -0.99 10.10 -10.32
C ASN A 278 0.08 10.29 -11.40
N PRO A 279 1.26 9.66 -11.27
CA PRO A 279 2.29 9.72 -12.31
C PRO A 279 1.79 9.10 -13.63
N ALA A 280 2.29 9.62 -14.75
CA ALA A 280 1.78 9.26 -16.08
C ALA A 280 1.87 7.76 -16.43
N ALA A 281 2.89 7.07 -15.93
CA ALA A 281 3.06 5.62 -16.17
C ALA A 281 2.18 4.74 -15.26
N ARG A 282 1.46 5.32 -14.29
CA ARG A 282 0.64 4.58 -13.33
C ARG A 282 -0.82 4.55 -13.78
N ARG A 283 -1.37 3.34 -13.90
CA ARG A 283 -2.81 3.15 -14.10
C ARG A 283 -3.61 3.68 -12.91
N GLN A 284 -4.63 4.49 -13.18
CA GLN A 284 -5.59 4.91 -12.16
C GLN A 284 -6.35 3.71 -11.57
N THR A 285 -6.64 3.78 -10.27
CA THR A 285 -7.38 2.75 -9.54
C THR A 285 -8.66 3.32 -8.95
N LYS A 286 -9.50 2.47 -8.34
CA LYS A 286 -10.63 2.94 -7.52
C LYS A 286 -10.21 3.93 -6.42
N LYS A 287 -8.98 3.81 -5.91
CA LYS A 287 -8.36 4.85 -5.07
C LYS A 287 -7.79 5.93 -5.98
N TYR A 288 -8.70 6.74 -6.52
CA TYR A 288 -8.36 7.75 -7.50
C TYR A 288 -7.40 8.78 -6.91
N ARG A 289 -6.41 9.18 -7.73
CA ARG A 289 -5.40 10.19 -7.40
C ARG A 289 -5.60 11.37 -8.37
N PRO A 290 -6.21 12.48 -7.93
CA PRO A 290 -6.65 13.54 -8.82
C PRO A 290 -5.49 14.39 -9.35
N THR A 291 -5.78 15.14 -10.40
CA THR A 291 -5.00 16.31 -10.81
C THR A 291 -5.61 17.53 -10.15
N ILE A 292 -4.79 18.34 -9.48
CA ILE A 292 -5.24 19.45 -8.62
C ILE A 292 -4.48 20.73 -8.95
N PRO A 293 -5.11 21.91 -8.80
CA PRO A 293 -4.38 23.16 -8.81
C PRO A 293 -3.60 23.29 -7.49
N VAL A 294 -2.44 23.97 -7.54
CA VAL A 294 -1.53 24.07 -6.39
C VAL A 294 -1.61 25.47 -5.77
N ALA A 295 -1.72 25.51 -4.43
CA ALA A 295 -1.62 26.73 -3.64
C ALA A 295 -0.31 27.48 -3.94
N HIS A 296 -0.37 28.80 -4.12
CA HIS A 296 0.79 29.59 -4.56
C HIS A 296 1.99 29.46 -3.61
N GLN A 297 1.76 29.26 -2.32
CA GLN A 297 2.82 29.05 -1.31
C GLN A 297 3.59 27.74 -1.50
N PHE A 298 2.98 26.72 -2.11
CA PHE A 298 3.61 25.43 -2.34
C PHE A 298 4.38 25.35 -3.67
N VAL A 299 4.06 26.23 -4.61
CA VAL A 299 4.67 26.31 -5.95
C VAL A 299 6.21 26.39 -5.90
N PRO A 300 6.84 27.28 -5.10
CA PRO A 300 8.31 27.39 -5.07
C PRO A 300 9.01 26.12 -4.60
N TRP A 301 8.32 25.29 -3.79
CA TRP A 301 8.87 24.01 -3.33
C TRP A 301 8.88 22.97 -4.44
N LEU A 302 7.81 22.91 -5.23
CA LEU A 302 7.77 22.05 -6.42
C LEU A 302 8.78 22.54 -7.46
N ASP A 303 8.81 23.84 -7.76
CA ASP A 303 9.73 24.39 -8.76
C ASP A 303 11.23 24.18 -8.40
N ALA A 304 11.55 24.10 -7.11
CA ALA A 304 12.92 23.86 -6.63
C ALA A 304 13.24 22.37 -6.36
N THR A 305 12.29 21.46 -6.52
CA THR A 305 12.51 20.03 -6.29
C THR A 305 13.15 19.39 -7.51
N GLU A 306 14.18 18.56 -7.30
CA GLU A 306 14.74 17.66 -8.30
C GLU A 306 14.34 16.22 -7.95
N GLU A 307 13.86 15.47 -8.93
CA GLU A 307 13.32 14.12 -8.75
C GLU A 307 12.15 14.05 -7.75
N TYR A 308 12.36 13.56 -6.52
CA TYR A 308 11.30 13.34 -5.53
C TYR A 308 11.29 14.46 -4.48
N LEU A 309 10.09 14.97 -4.17
CA LEU A 309 9.92 15.94 -3.07
C LEU A 309 10.36 15.36 -1.71
N ILE A 310 10.17 14.06 -1.54
CA ILE A 310 10.51 13.31 -0.33
C ILE A 310 11.18 12.00 -0.76
N PRO A 311 12.53 11.91 -0.79
CA PRO A 311 13.26 10.76 -1.32
C PRO A 311 13.31 9.57 -0.33
N ILE A 312 12.17 9.19 0.25
CA ILE A 312 12.04 8.04 1.16
C ILE A 312 10.70 7.33 0.94
N ASN A 313 10.65 6.04 1.29
CA ASN A 313 9.44 5.22 1.14
C ASN A 313 8.46 5.33 2.33
N SER A 314 8.86 5.97 3.43
CA SER A 314 8.03 6.06 4.63
C SER A 314 8.43 7.23 5.52
N ILE A 315 7.43 8.02 5.95
CA ILE A 315 7.60 9.08 6.96
C ILE A 315 7.20 8.61 8.37
N ARG A 316 6.80 7.34 8.52
CA ARG A 316 6.10 6.87 9.72
C ARG A 316 6.89 7.10 11.00
N SER A 317 8.18 6.78 11.02
CA SER A 317 8.99 6.96 12.23
C SER A 317 9.08 8.44 12.65
N ALA A 318 9.35 9.34 11.70
CA ALA A 318 9.42 10.78 11.99
C ALA A 318 8.06 11.33 12.45
N TRP A 319 6.97 10.86 11.85
CA TRP A 319 5.61 11.20 12.24
C TRP A 319 5.27 10.72 13.65
N ASP A 320 5.54 9.44 13.96
CA ASP A 320 5.21 8.84 15.26
C ASP A 320 5.98 9.55 16.39
N THR A 321 7.26 9.90 16.18
CA THR A 321 8.05 10.70 17.14
C THR A 321 7.48 12.11 17.33
N MET A 322 7.07 12.78 16.26
CA MET A 322 6.39 14.08 16.35
C MET A 322 5.08 13.97 17.15
N ALA A 323 4.26 12.97 16.83
CA ALA A 323 2.97 12.76 17.46
C ALA A 323 3.11 12.51 18.96
N GLU A 324 4.10 11.71 19.36
CA GLU A 324 4.43 11.47 20.77
C GLU A 324 4.89 12.76 21.46
N ARG A 325 5.81 13.52 20.84
CA ARG A 325 6.32 14.78 21.42
C ARG A 325 5.22 15.83 21.59
N LEU A 326 4.30 15.92 20.64
CA LEU A 326 3.17 16.84 20.66
C LEU A 326 1.94 16.29 21.40
N GLN A 327 2.06 15.10 22.00
CA GLN A 327 0.99 14.44 22.75
C GLN A 327 -0.31 14.31 21.95
N LEU A 328 -0.19 14.03 20.65
CA LEU A 328 -1.35 13.81 19.80
C LEU A 328 -2.10 12.54 20.21
N PRO A 329 -3.43 12.46 20.00
CA PRO A 329 -4.20 11.28 20.37
C PRO A 329 -3.67 9.98 19.78
N GLY A 330 -3.53 8.96 20.64
CA GLY A 330 -3.04 7.62 20.29
C GLY A 330 -4.02 6.76 19.50
N GLU A 331 -3.84 5.44 19.54
CA GLU A 331 -4.78 4.44 19.00
C GLU A 331 -5.14 4.59 17.51
N GLY A 332 -4.30 5.26 16.73
CA GLY A 332 -4.52 5.49 15.29
C GLY A 332 -5.34 6.75 14.98
N GLU A 333 -5.73 7.53 16.00
CA GLU A 333 -6.40 8.82 15.84
C GLU A 333 -5.52 9.84 15.10
N ALA A 334 -4.24 9.92 15.48
CA ALA A 334 -3.28 10.86 14.91
C ALA A 334 -2.29 10.26 13.89
N GLY A 335 -2.66 9.21 13.14
CA GLY A 335 -1.79 8.66 12.08
C GLY A 335 -1.55 9.64 10.91
N THR A 336 -0.68 9.30 9.96
CA THR A 336 -0.26 10.16 8.82
C THR A 336 -1.39 10.72 7.95
N LYS A 337 -2.60 10.14 8.01
CA LYS A 337 -3.81 10.68 7.35
C LYS A 337 -4.47 11.83 8.11
N LEU A 338 -3.97 12.22 9.28
CA LEU A 338 -4.55 13.27 10.13
C LEU A 338 -4.70 14.57 9.36
N ILE A 339 -3.63 15.10 8.75
CA ILE A 339 -3.68 16.36 7.99
C ILE A 339 -4.74 16.32 6.90
N ARG A 340 -4.79 15.25 6.10
CA ARG A 340 -5.82 15.09 5.06
C ARG A 340 -7.24 15.17 5.63
N ARG A 341 -7.51 14.51 6.76
CA ARG A 341 -8.83 14.54 7.40
C ARG A 341 -9.14 15.89 8.02
N SER A 342 -8.14 16.53 8.64
CA SER A 342 -8.23 17.86 9.23
C SER A 342 -8.53 18.92 8.18
N MET A 343 -7.72 18.99 7.12
CA MET A 343 -7.94 19.92 6.02
C MET A 343 -9.32 19.74 5.38
N ALA A 344 -9.76 18.49 5.16
CA ALA A 344 -11.10 18.23 4.64
C ALA A 344 -12.24 18.66 5.58
N LYS A 345 -12.01 18.72 6.89
CA LYS A 345 -12.98 19.27 7.86
C LYS A 345 -12.93 20.79 7.87
N LEU A 346 -11.74 21.39 7.97
CA LEU A 346 -11.54 22.84 7.93
C LEU A 346 -12.15 23.46 6.67
N LEU A 347 -11.96 22.84 5.50
CA LEU A 347 -12.57 23.30 4.26
C LEU A 347 -14.09 23.19 4.28
N ARG A 348 -14.67 22.12 4.83
CA ARG A 348 -16.13 21.97 4.95
C ARG A 348 -16.75 23.00 5.90
N ASP A 349 -15.99 23.42 6.91
CA ASP A 349 -16.44 24.42 7.88
C ASP A 349 -16.40 25.84 7.30
N ARG A 350 -15.48 26.10 6.37
CA ARG A 350 -15.25 27.42 5.76
C ARG A 350 -16.01 27.64 4.46
N LEU A 351 -16.21 26.58 3.68
CA LEU A 351 -16.90 26.66 2.39
C LEU A 351 -18.39 26.35 2.54
N PRO A 352 -19.26 27.08 1.80
CA PRO A 352 -20.66 26.70 1.70
C PRO A 352 -20.79 25.34 1.00
N GLN A 353 -21.89 24.64 1.28
CA GLN A 353 -22.11 23.27 0.79
C GLN A 353 -22.05 23.13 -0.73
N THR A 354 -22.35 24.22 -1.47
CA THR A 354 -22.26 24.27 -2.94
C THR A 354 -20.84 24.00 -3.47
N HIS A 355 -19.80 24.22 -2.67
CA HIS A 355 -18.40 23.95 -3.04
C HIS A 355 -17.86 22.62 -2.48
N TRP A 356 -18.68 21.81 -1.79
CA TRP A 356 -18.21 20.55 -1.22
C TRP A 356 -17.73 19.54 -2.28
N THR A 357 -18.29 19.60 -3.49
CA THR A 357 -17.80 18.79 -4.62
C THR A 357 -16.34 19.06 -4.92
N GLU A 358 -15.87 20.31 -4.82
CA GLU A 358 -14.45 20.62 -5.03
C GLU A 358 -13.56 19.95 -3.97
N ILE A 359 -14.03 19.86 -2.72
CA ILE A 359 -13.34 19.14 -1.63
C ILE A 359 -13.27 17.64 -1.97
N GLU A 360 -14.38 17.04 -2.41
CA GLU A 360 -14.41 15.62 -2.79
C GLU A 360 -13.52 15.33 -4.02
N MET A 361 -13.44 16.25 -4.97
CA MET A 361 -12.53 16.16 -6.13
C MET A 361 -11.06 16.29 -5.70
N MET A 362 -10.70 17.24 -4.82
CA MET A 362 -9.36 17.34 -4.22
C MET A 362 -8.98 16.03 -3.49
N LEU A 363 -9.94 15.40 -2.82
CA LEU A 363 -9.75 14.11 -2.16
C LEU A 363 -9.70 12.92 -3.14
N GLY A 364 -10.12 13.10 -4.39
CA GLY A 364 -10.29 12.02 -5.36
C GLY A 364 -11.37 11.02 -4.93
N HIS A 365 -12.43 11.53 -4.30
CA HIS A 365 -13.66 10.80 -4.01
C HIS A 365 -14.70 11.01 -5.11
N ASP A 366 -14.64 12.16 -5.79
CA ASP A 366 -15.41 12.47 -6.98
C ASP A 366 -14.49 12.75 -8.17
N ARG A 367 -15.01 12.63 -9.38
CA ARG A 367 -14.29 12.89 -10.64
C ARG A 367 -15.28 13.20 -11.75
N PHE A 368 -14.80 13.85 -12.79
CA PHE A 368 -15.53 13.88 -14.05
C PHE A 368 -15.57 12.48 -14.68
N ASP A 369 -16.75 12.05 -15.10
CA ASP A 369 -16.96 10.79 -15.80
C ASP A 369 -16.96 10.96 -17.33
N SER A 370 -16.99 12.20 -17.84
CA SER A 370 -16.95 12.47 -19.28
C SER A 370 -15.51 12.61 -19.81
N VAL A 371 -15.29 12.10 -21.03
CA VAL A 371 -13.99 12.22 -21.73
C VAL A 371 -13.67 13.68 -22.07
N SER A 372 -14.69 14.52 -22.25
CA SER A 372 -14.54 15.94 -22.57
C SER A 372 -13.93 16.75 -21.41
N ASP A 373 -14.09 16.26 -20.17
CA ASP A 373 -13.61 16.94 -18.96
C ASP A 373 -12.15 16.61 -18.61
N ILE A 374 -11.43 15.84 -19.44
CA ILE A 374 -10.00 15.52 -19.25
C ILE A 374 -9.14 16.79 -19.18
N TYR A 375 -9.61 17.88 -19.80
CA TYR A 375 -8.91 19.18 -19.79
C TYR A 375 -9.30 20.10 -18.64
N ALA A 376 -10.40 19.82 -17.93
CA ALA A 376 -10.88 20.65 -16.84
C ALA A 376 -9.79 20.97 -15.80
N PRO A 377 -8.87 20.05 -15.44
CA PRO A 377 -7.81 20.38 -14.49
C PRO A 377 -6.83 21.50 -14.90
N PHE A 378 -6.84 21.92 -16.16
CA PHE A 378 -5.99 23.01 -16.67
C PHE A 378 -6.72 24.33 -16.83
N ASP A 379 -8.03 24.36 -16.53
CA ASP A 379 -8.84 25.57 -16.49
C ASP A 379 -8.53 26.38 -15.21
N PRO A 380 -8.35 27.71 -15.29
CA PRO A 380 -8.10 28.54 -14.10
C PRO A 380 -9.18 28.45 -13.01
N GLY A 381 -10.44 28.16 -13.37
CA GLY A 381 -11.57 28.06 -12.44
C GLY A 381 -11.66 26.71 -11.72
N TYR A 382 -10.94 25.69 -12.18
CA TYR A 382 -11.00 24.34 -11.62
C TYR A 382 -10.55 24.31 -10.16
N LEU A 383 -11.44 23.83 -9.28
CA LEU A 383 -11.23 23.74 -7.82
C LEU A 383 -10.78 25.05 -7.16
N SER A 384 -11.18 26.19 -7.73
CA SER A 384 -10.70 27.51 -7.33
C SER A 384 -11.14 27.92 -5.93
N ALA A 385 -12.34 27.54 -5.48
CA ALA A 385 -12.82 27.85 -4.13
C ALA A 385 -12.06 27.02 -3.08
N ALA A 386 -11.90 25.72 -3.33
CA ALA A 386 -11.10 24.86 -2.46
C ALA A 386 -9.64 25.31 -2.39
N LYS A 387 -9.03 25.67 -3.53
CA LYS A 387 -7.65 26.20 -3.58
C LYS A 387 -7.52 27.47 -2.74
N ARG A 388 -8.41 28.45 -2.91
CA ARG A 388 -8.35 29.73 -2.18
C ARG A 388 -8.40 29.51 -0.67
N GLU A 389 -9.26 28.62 -0.19
CA GLU A 389 -9.34 28.33 1.25
C GLU A 389 -8.12 27.54 1.76
N ILE A 390 -7.52 26.67 0.94
CA ILE A 390 -6.24 26.04 1.29
C ILE A 390 -5.15 27.10 1.42
N GLU A 391 -5.11 28.08 0.52
CA GLU A 391 -4.16 29.21 0.58
C GLU A 391 -4.35 30.02 1.86
N ALA A 392 -5.60 30.35 2.23
CA ALA A 392 -5.90 31.06 3.48
C ALA A 392 -5.47 30.26 4.73
N ILE A 393 -5.74 28.95 4.76
CA ILE A 393 -5.28 28.08 5.86
C ILE A 393 -3.75 28.04 5.92
N ILE A 394 -3.07 27.99 4.77
CA ILE A 394 -1.60 28.04 4.73
C ILE A 394 -1.08 29.35 5.32
N ASP A 395 -1.70 30.49 5.02
CA ASP A 395 -1.30 31.79 5.56
C ASP A 395 -1.51 31.85 7.09
N GLU A 396 -2.58 31.26 7.63
CA GLU A 396 -2.77 31.14 9.08
C GLU A 396 -1.73 30.22 9.74
N ILE A 397 -1.39 29.09 9.09
CA ILE A 397 -0.34 28.20 9.57
C ILE A 397 1.00 28.93 9.58
N GLU A 398 1.32 29.68 8.53
CA GLU A 398 2.55 30.47 8.44
C GLU A 398 2.60 31.54 9.53
N SER A 399 1.50 32.26 9.76
CA SER A 399 1.39 33.24 10.83
C SER A 399 1.68 32.62 12.21
N ALA A 400 1.15 31.42 12.47
CA ALA A 400 1.37 30.70 13.72
C ALA A 400 2.71 29.93 13.79
N ALA A 401 3.35 29.66 12.65
CA ALA A 401 4.61 28.92 12.53
C ALA A 401 5.45 29.48 11.36
N PRO A 402 6.10 30.65 11.54
CA PRO A 402 6.89 31.27 10.49
C PRO A 402 7.98 30.33 9.96
N GLY A 403 8.09 30.24 8.63
CA GLY A 403 8.96 29.27 7.95
C GLY A 403 8.25 27.98 7.50
N ALA A 404 6.98 27.80 7.83
CA ALA A 404 6.20 26.62 7.46
C ALA A 404 6.15 26.42 5.94
N PHE A 405 5.89 27.48 5.18
CA PHE A 405 5.85 27.50 3.72
C PHE A 405 6.78 28.53 3.10
N TYR A 406 7.14 29.61 3.76
CA TYR A 406 8.10 30.57 3.20
C TYR A 406 9.52 30.28 3.69
N ARG A 407 10.53 30.56 2.85
CA ARG A 407 11.94 30.23 3.15
C ARG A 407 12.61 31.20 4.13
N THR A 408 11.89 32.19 4.66
CA THR A 408 12.48 33.24 5.50
C THR A 408 11.46 33.71 6.53
N ILE A 409 11.83 33.63 7.82
CA ILE A 409 11.21 34.48 8.84
C ILE A 409 11.80 35.87 8.58
N THR A 410 11.03 36.78 8.00
CA THR A 410 11.44 38.19 7.91
C THR A 410 11.53 38.72 9.33
N ALA A 411 12.76 38.88 9.83
CA ALA A 411 13.05 39.47 11.13
C ALA A 411 12.82 41.00 11.17
N ASP A 412 12.03 41.56 10.26
CA ASP A 412 11.87 43.02 10.05
C ASP A 412 10.43 43.52 10.23
N ASP A 413 9.53 42.73 10.84
CA ASP A 413 8.13 43.15 11.06
C ASP A 413 7.94 44.07 12.28
N GLN A 414 8.85 45.03 12.46
CA GLN A 414 8.61 46.22 13.29
C GLN A 414 8.42 47.51 12.50
N THR A 415 8.58 47.52 11.18
CA THR A 415 8.28 48.71 10.38
C THR A 415 7.68 48.31 9.04
N GLY A 416 6.41 48.69 8.84
CA GLY A 416 5.56 48.20 7.77
C GLY A 416 6.13 48.31 6.35
N GLY A 417 5.71 47.35 5.54
CA GLY A 417 5.65 47.43 4.09
C GLY A 417 6.95 47.17 3.34
N SER A 418 7.22 45.91 2.98
CA SER A 418 7.67 45.54 1.63
C SER A 418 7.70 44.02 1.45
N VAL A 419 6.82 43.51 0.57
CA VAL A 419 6.88 42.14 0.05
C VAL A 419 8.02 42.08 -0.96
N VAL A 420 9.15 41.45 -0.60
CA VAL A 420 10.28 41.34 -1.53
C VAL A 420 10.14 40.12 -2.45
N SER A 421 9.91 40.46 -3.71
CA SER A 421 10.02 39.70 -4.95
C SER A 421 11.14 38.64 -5.00
N ILE A 422 10.77 37.42 -5.39
CA ILE A 422 11.70 36.40 -5.87
C ILE A 422 12.29 36.89 -7.19
N ARG A 423 13.63 36.94 -7.28
CA ARG A 423 14.37 37.24 -8.51
C ARG A 423 13.97 36.26 -9.60
N LYS A 424 13.48 36.78 -10.73
CA LYS A 424 13.33 36.05 -12.00
C LYS A 424 14.67 35.41 -12.36
N ALA A 425 14.72 34.08 -12.42
CA ALA A 425 15.74 33.38 -13.19
C ALA A 425 15.38 33.52 -14.68
N ARG A 426 16.39 33.84 -15.49
CA ARG A 426 16.31 34.01 -16.95
C ARG A 426 16.06 32.70 -17.66
#